data_AF-A0AB36XH04-F1
#
_entry.id   AF-A0AB36XH04-F1
#
_cell.length_a   1.000
_cell.length_b   1.000
_cell.length_c   1.000
_cell.angle_alpha   90.00
_cell.angle_beta   90.00
_cell.angle_gamma   90.00
#
_symmetry.space_group_name_H-M   'P 1'
#
loop_
_entity.id
_entity.type
_entity.pdbx_description
1 polymer ?
#
loop_
_entity_poly.entity_id
_entity_poly.type
_entity_poly.pdbx_seq_one_letter_code
_entity_poly.pdbx_strand_id
1 'polypeptide(L)'
;MKFIVFFIWGITLICALLLGASLTGFFNIFSIDTKSTSFGNWAMWFSAISTISTLIFLIAQNRSIRARQDINEAEDRKLKQAQYIEIRKKDFYNLLSDLESDAAPNVSFTSKLELYSSIYPRKQLETNSNGTQYDTSCSLGLLRNLEGNFLKLSNTIDQLKESKNKVRLTNDFFKCISDIQKTLNLRFEAEPSYGDIQYRDSTVVNIFDIQRDLNRLVNIANHLNRFTDRTFVMSDIFLEPLAED
;
A
#
# COMPACT_ATOMS: atom_id res chain seq x y z
N MET A 1 30.86 -15.17 29.13
CA MET A 1 30.57 -13.73 29.38
C MET A 1 31.20 -13.18 30.66
N LYS A 2 30.97 -13.77 31.86
CA LYS A 2 31.50 -13.22 33.13
C LYS A 2 33.04 -13.07 33.21
N PHE A 3 33.80 -14.02 32.65
CA PHE A 3 35.27 -13.99 32.66
C PHE A 3 35.86 -12.83 31.82
N ILE A 4 35.24 -12.50 30.68
CA ILE A 4 35.67 -11.39 29.81
C ILE A 4 35.43 -10.04 30.51
N VAL A 5 34.32 -9.91 31.25
CA VAL A 5 34.03 -8.70 32.03
C VAL A 5 35.08 -8.52 33.15
N PHE A 6 35.42 -9.57 33.90
CA PHE A 6 36.48 -9.51 34.92
C PHE A 6 37.85 -9.12 34.33
N PHE A 7 38.18 -9.64 33.14
CA PHE A 7 39.42 -9.31 32.46
C PHE A 7 39.47 -7.84 32.01
N ILE A 8 38.37 -7.32 31.45
CA ILE A 8 38.26 -5.91 31.05
C ILE A 8 38.39 -5.00 32.28
N TRP A 9 37.74 -5.35 33.40
CA TRP A 9 37.85 -4.61 34.67
C TRP A 9 39.28 -4.64 35.23
N GLY A 10 39.98 -5.78 35.11
CA GLY A 10 41.38 -5.89 35.51
C GLY A 10 42.28 -4.96 34.70
N ILE A 11 42.10 -4.92 33.38
CA ILE A 11 42.88 -4.06 32.48
C ILE A 11 42.60 -2.59 32.73
N THR A 12 41.34 -2.18 32.89
CA THR A 12 41.00 -0.78 33.17
C THR A 12 41.58 -0.30 34.50
N LEU A 13 41.59 -1.16 35.52
CA LEU A 13 42.17 -0.86 36.83
C LEU A 13 43.70 -0.72 36.76
N ILE A 14 44.38 -1.59 36.01
CA ILE A 14 45.82 -1.51 35.78
C ILE A 14 46.18 -0.23 34.99
N CYS A 15 45.43 0.09 33.93
CA CYS A 15 45.66 1.32 33.16
C CYS A 15 45.44 2.58 34.01
N ALA A 16 44.43 2.61 34.88
CA ALA A 16 44.19 3.72 35.79
C ALA A 16 45.33 3.88 36.82
N LEU A 17 45.83 2.77 37.37
CA LEU A 17 46.97 2.77 38.31
C LEU A 17 48.25 3.27 37.66
N LEU A 18 48.55 2.80 36.44
CA LEU A 18 49.73 3.22 35.68
C LEU A 18 49.66 4.71 35.30
N LEU A 19 48.49 5.20 34.89
CA LEU A 19 48.26 6.62 34.64
C LEU A 19 48.45 7.46 35.91
N GLY A 20 47.89 7.05 37.05
CA GLY A 20 48.07 7.74 38.32
C GLY A 20 49.53 7.80 38.79
N ALA A 21 50.25 6.68 38.68
CA ALA A 21 51.66 6.59 39.05
C ALA A 21 52.57 7.45 38.14
N SER A 22 52.33 7.42 36.82
CA SER A 22 53.07 8.22 35.84
C SER A 22 52.83 9.72 36.00
N LEU A 23 51.59 10.15 36.23
CA LEU A 23 51.28 11.55 36.55
C LEU A 23 51.96 12.01 37.85
N THR A 24 51.93 11.17 38.88
CA THR A 24 52.57 11.48 40.17
C THR A 24 54.10 11.57 40.02
N GLY A 25 54.70 10.65 39.27
CA GLY A 25 56.12 10.67 38.94
C GLY A 25 56.52 11.91 38.12
N PHE A 26 55.70 12.28 37.14
CA PHE A 26 55.90 13.49 36.33
C PHE A 26 55.89 14.76 37.19
N PHE A 27 54.90 14.93 38.07
CA PHE A 27 54.84 16.11 38.95
C PHE A 27 56.01 16.19 39.94
N ASN A 28 56.48 15.04 40.45
CA ASN A 28 57.63 14.97 41.34
C ASN A 28 58.97 15.24 40.63
N ILE A 29 59.19 14.71 39.43
CA ILE A 29 60.43 14.92 38.66
C ILE A 29 60.58 16.39 38.23
N PHE A 30 59.48 17.02 37.82
CA PHE A 30 59.48 18.43 37.43
C PHE A 30 59.26 19.41 38.59
N SER A 31 59.21 18.92 39.85
CA SER A 31 59.00 19.72 41.07
C SER A 31 57.85 20.73 40.95
N ILE A 32 56.76 20.31 40.32
CA ILE A 32 55.59 21.17 40.07
C ILE A 32 54.83 21.30 41.40
N ASP A 33 54.71 22.52 41.93
CA ASP A 33 53.96 22.76 43.17
C ASP A 33 52.45 22.62 42.93
N THR A 34 51.96 21.40 43.17
CA THR A 34 50.56 21.01 43.03
C THR A 34 49.63 21.64 44.07
N LYS A 35 50.18 22.23 45.14
CA LYS A 35 49.42 22.95 46.18
C LYS A 35 49.27 24.44 45.87
N SER A 36 49.99 24.94 44.86
CA SER A 36 49.93 26.33 44.45
C SER A 36 48.61 26.67 43.75
N THR A 37 48.09 27.87 44.00
CA THR A 37 46.93 28.43 43.29
C THR A 37 47.15 28.51 41.77
N SER A 38 48.41 28.65 41.35
CA SER A 38 48.81 28.66 39.93
C SER A 38 48.54 27.32 39.27
N PHE A 39 48.95 26.20 39.88
CA PHE A 39 48.70 24.86 39.34
C PHE A 39 47.20 24.53 39.24
N GLY A 40 46.42 24.90 40.27
CA GLY A 40 44.97 24.76 40.25
C GLY A 40 44.30 25.54 39.11
N ASN A 41 44.79 26.76 38.83
CA ASN A 41 44.30 27.57 37.72
C ASN A 41 44.61 26.89 36.36
N TRP A 42 45.84 26.41 36.16
CA TRP A 42 46.21 25.66 34.94
C TRP A 42 45.38 24.38 34.75
N ALA A 43 45.17 23.58 35.80
CA ALA A 43 44.35 22.38 35.74
C ALA A 43 42.89 22.69 35.36
N MET A 44 42.35 23.81 35.85
CA MET A 44 41.01 24.30 35.48
C MET A 44 40.94 24.72 34.00
N TRP A 45 41.96 25.38 33.46
CA TRP A 45 42.03 25.71 32.04
C TRP A 45 42.13 24.45 31.15
N PHE A 46 42.95 23.47 31.53
CA PHE A 46 43.06 22.20 30.78
C PHE A 46 41.76 21.40 30.81
N SER A 47 41.06 21.35 31.95
CA SER A 47 39.76 20.66 32.05
C SER A 47 38.67 21.38 31.24
N ALA A 48 38.68 22.72 31.23
CA ALA A 48 37.78 23.52 30.41
C ALA A 48 38.02 23.28 28.90
N ILE A 49 39.28 23.25 28.45
CA ILE A 49 39.64 22.96 27.06
C ILE A 49 39.21 21.53 26.67
N SER A 50 39.43 20.54 27.55
CA SER A 50 38.99 19.16 27.33
C SER A 50 37.46 19.05 27.20
N THR A 51 36.73 19.81 28.01
CA THR A 51 35.26 19.83 27.97
C THR A 51 34.76 20.46 26.68
N ILE A 52 35.37 21.58 26.24
CA ILE A 52 35.05 22.22 24.95
C ILE A 52 35.36 21.29 23.78
N SER A 53 36.49 20.58 23.80
CA SER A 53 36.85 19.60 22.77
C SER A 53 35.84 18.46 22.69
N THR A 54 35.41 17.95 23.85
CA THR A 54 34.36 16.91 23.94
C THR A 54 33.04 17.41 23.35
N LEU A 55 32.64 18.66 23.66
CA LEU A 55 31.43 19.26 23.10
C LEU A 55 31.50 19.36 21.57
N ILE A 56 32.63 19.80 21.01
CA ILE A 56 32.85 19.88 19.55
C ILE A 56 32.75 18.49 18.92
N PHE A 57 33.37 17.48 19.54
CA PHE A 57 33.29 16.08 19.08
C PHE A 57 31.84 15.57 19.08
N LEU A 58 31.07 15.83 20.15
CA LEU A 58 29.66 15.46 20.25
C LEU A 58 28.81 16.16 19.18
N ILE A 59 29.06 17.43 18.89
CA ILE A 59 28.37 18.16 17.82
C ILE A 59 28.66 17.54 16.45
N ALA A 60 29.93 17.24 16.16
CA ALA A 60 30.34 16.60 14.91
C ALA A 60 29.71 15.20 14.76
N GLN A 61 29.70 14.42 15.84
CA GLN A 61 29.06 13.10 15.88
C GLN A 61 27.54 13.19 15.71
N ASN A 62 26.88 14.15 16.33
CA ASN A 62 25.43 14.35 16.18
C ASN A 62 25.07 14.71 14.74
N ARG A 63 25.87 15.54 14.07
CA ARG A 63 25.68 15.86 12.64
C ARG A 63 25.83 14.63 11.75
N SER A 64 26.83 13.78 11.99
CA SER A 64 27.04 12.57 11.19
C SER A 64 25.96 11.51 11.42
N ILE A 65 25.45 11.38 12.65
CA ILE A 65 24.32 10.50 12.98
C ILE A 65 23.06 10.97 12.27
N ARG A 66 22.74 12.28 12.31
CA ARG A 66 21.58 12.85 11.62
C ARG A 66 21.62 12.59 10.12
N ALA A 67 22.76 12.84 9.48
CA ALA A 67 22.92 12.57 8.05
C ALA A 67 22.68 11.09 7.69
N ARG A 68 23.10 10.15 8.55
CA ARG A 68 22.82 8.72 8.36
C ARG A 68 21.36 8.37 8.62
N GLN A 69 20.73 8.99 9.62
CA GLN A 69 19.31 8.81 9.90
C GLN A 69 18.44 9.27 8.74
N ASP A 70 18.74 10.43 8.15
CA ASP A 70 17.98 10.95 7.01
C ASP A 70 18.03 10.01 5.80
N ILE A 71 19.20 9.42 5.52
CA ILE A 71 19.36 8.43 4.43
C ILE A 71 18.58 7.16 4.75
N ASN A 72 18.74 6.61 5.95
CA ASN A 72 18.04 5.39 6.37
C ASN A 72 16.52 5.59 6.38
N GLU A 73 16.03 6.75 6.83
CA GLU A 73 14.61 7.08 6.77
C GLU A 73 14.08 7.16 5.34
N ALA A 74 14.86 7.72 4.41
CA ALA A 74 14.47 7.79 3.01
C ALA A 74 14.40 6.39 2.37
N GLU A 75 15.34 5.50 2.69
CA GLU A 75 15.33 4.10 2.26
C GLU A 75 14.16 3.32 2.88
N ASP A 76 13.95 3.48 4.20
CA ASP A 76 12.83 2.85 4.91
C ASP A 76 11.47 3.28 4.36
N ARG A 77 11.31 4.56 4.00
CA ARG A 77 10.08 5.06 3.36
C ARG A 77 9.85 4.40 2.01
N LYS A 78 10.89 4.26 1.18
CA LYS A 78 10.79 3.57 -0.12
C LYS A 78 10.45 2.10 0.05
N LEU A 79 11.10 1.41 0.98
CA LEU A 79 10.86 0.00 1.28
C LEU A 79 9.41 -0.21 1.75
N LYS A 80 8.94 0.60 2.71
CA LYS A 80 7.56 0.55 3.21
C LYS A 80 6.54 0.82 2.11
N GLN A 81 6.82 1.76 1.21
CA GLN A 81 5.94 2.04 0.08
C GLN A 81 5.86 0.85 -0.89
N ALA A 82 6.99 0.22 -1.21
CA ALA A 82 7.01 -0.98 -2.05
C ALA A 82 6.24 -2.13 -1.40
N GLN A 83 6.49 -2.40 -0.11
CA GLN A 83 5.76 -3.41 0.67
C GLN A 83 4.25 -3.15 0.67
N TYR A 84 3.84 -1.90 0.89
CA TYR A 84 2.42 -1.53 0.87
C TYR A 84 1.76 -1.79 -0.49
N ILE A 85 2.46 -1.52 -1.60
CA ILE A 85 1.94 -1.80 -2.95
C ILE A 85 1.82 -3.32 -3.17
N GLU A 86 2.80 -4.10 -2.74
CA GLU A 86 2.77 -5.57 -2.87
C GLU A 86 1.66 -6.20 -2.04
N ILE A 87 1.50 -5.77 -0.78
CA ILE A 87 0.44 -6.24 0.11
C ILE A 87 -0.93 -5.92 -0.49
N ARG A 88 -1.18 -4.66 -0.89
CA ARG A 88 -2.45 -4.26 -1.50
C ARG A 88 -2.75 -5.02 -2.79
N LYS A 89 -1.74 -5.28 -3.63
CA LYS A 89 -1.92 -6.10 -4.85
C LYS A 89 -2.30 -7.54 -4.49
N LYS A 90 -1.66 -8.12 -3.47
CA LYS A 90 -1.98 -9.45 -2.97
C LYS A 90 -3.40 -9.52 -2.42
N ASP A 91 -3.79 -8.55 -1.59
CA ASP A 91 -5.13 -8.48 -1.01
C ASP A 91 -6.20 -8.32 -2.10
N PHE A 92 -5.92 -7.54 -3.15
CA PHE A 92 -6.80 -7.43 -4.31
C PHE A 92 -6.96 -8.77 -5.03
N TYR A 93 -5.87 -9.52 -5.24
CA TYR A 93 -5.94 -10.83 -5.89
C TYR A 93 -6.66 -11.87 -5.04
N ASN A 94 -6.49 -11.83 -3.73
CA ASN A 94 -7.24 -12.66 -2.81
C ASN A 94 -8.74 -12.35 -2.90
N LEU A 95 -9.13 -11.07 -2.85
CA LEU A 95 -10.52 -10.64 -3.02
C LEU A 95 -11.13 -11.18 -4.33
N LEU A 96 -10.41 -11.07 -5.44
CA LEU A 96 -10.89 -11.61 -6.72
C LEU A 96 -11.00 -13.14 -6.68
N SER A 97 -10.06 -13.83 -6.05
CA SER A 97 -10.12 -15.28 -5.89
C SER A 97 -11.29 -15.73 -5.03
N ASP A 98 -11.58 -14.99 -3.95
CA ASP A 98 -12.71 -15.28 -3.07
C ASP A 98 -14.02 -15.11 -3.84
N LEU A 99 -14.14 -14.03 -4.62
CA LEU A 99 -15.28 -13.77 -5.51
C LEU A 99 -15.46 -14.84 -6.61
N GLU A 100 -14.37 -15.40 -7.13
CA GLU A 100 -14.43 -16.53 -8.07
C GLU A 100 -14.90 -17.82 -7.37
N SER A 101 -14.44 -18.07 -6.14
CA SER A 101 -14.78 -19.27 -5.38
C SER A 101 -16.20 -19.28 -4.82
N ASP A 102 -16.73 -18.11 -4.46
CA ASP A 102 -18.08 -17.96 -3.91
C ASP A 102 -19.15 -17.90 -5.00
N ALA A 103 -18.77 -17.74 -6.27
CA ALA A 103 -19.68 -17.59 -7.39
C ALA A 103 -19.94 -18.92 -8.12
N ALA A 104 -21.18 -19.43 -8.03
CA ALA A 104 -21.66 -20.58 -8.82
C ALA A 104 -22.80 -20.17 -9.76
N PRO A 105 -22.73 -20.30 -11.10
CA PRO A 105 -21.63 -20.86 -11.90
C PRO A 105 -20.33 -20.05 -11.86
N ASN A 106 -19.24 -20.77 -12.15
CA ASN A 106 -17.86 -20.28 -12.09
C ASN A 106 -17.71 -18.94 -12.83
N VAL A 107 -17.34 -17.91 -12.07
CA VAL A 107 -16.91 -16.63 -12.61
C VAL A 107 -15.40 -16.66 -12.73
N SER A 108 -14.84 -16.08 -13.80
CA SER A 108 -13.40 -15.99 -14.01
C SER A 108 -12.99 -14.59 -14.45
N PHE A 109 -12.02 -14.02 -13.73
CA PHE A 109 -11.42 -12.74 -14.10
C PHE A 109 -10.29 -12.98 -15.10
N THR A 110 -10.54 -12.64 -16.37
CA THR A 110 -9.61 -12.92 -17.48
C THR A 110 -8.26 -12.20 -17.33
N SER A 111 -8.23 -11.01 -16.71
CA SER A 111 -6.99 -10.26 -16.46
C SER A 111 -7.05 -9.49 -15.15
N LYS A 112 -6.68 -10.18 -14.05
CA LYS A 112 -6.58 -9.60 -12.69
C LYS A 112 -5.59 -8.44 -12.62
N LEU A 113 -4.50 -8.50 -13.39
CA LEU A 113 -3.49 -7.44 -13.44
C LEU A 113 -4.00 -6.18 -14.14
N GLU A 114 -4.68 -6.31 -15.28
CA GLU A 114 -5.26 -5.16 -15.97
C GLU A 114 -6.31 -4.46 -15.11
N LEU A 115 -7.15 -5.23 -14.43
CA LEU A 115 -8.16 -4.70 -13.51
C LEU A 115 -7.49 -3.92 -12.37
N TYR A 116 -6.46 -4.49 -11.73
CA TYR A 116 -5.68 -3.80 -10.71
C TYR A 116 -5.03 -2.52 -11.25
N SER A 117 -4.41 -2.57 -12.42
CA SER A 117 -3.73 -1.42 -13.04
C SER A 117 -4.69 -0.32 -13.49
N SER A 118 -5.95 -0.67 -13.76
CA SER A 118 -7.01 0.27 -14.11
C SER A 118 -7.58 0.98 -12.87
N ILE A 119 -7.47 0.36 -11.69
CA ILE A 119 -7.85 0.97 -10.41
C ILE A 119 -6.67 1.77 -9.84
N TYR A 120 -5.46 1.24 -9.90
CA TYR A 120 -4.23 1.87 -9.39
C TYR A 120 -3.20 2.02 -10.52
N PRO A 121 -3.35 3.03 -11.40
CA PRO A 121 -2.40 3.23 -12.50
C PRO A 121 -1.05 3.66 -11.95
N ARG A 122 0.01 3.00 -12.42
CA ARG A 122 1.37 3.35 -12.06
C ARG A 122 1.82 4.58 -12.86
N LYS A 123 1.53 5.78 -12.36
CA LYS A 123 2.07 7.01 -12.94
C LYS A 123 3.37 7.38 -12.23
N GLN A 124 4.43 7.57 -13.00
CA GLN A 124 5.64 8.23 -12.49
C GLN A 124 5.31 9.71 -12.33
N LEU A 125 5.40 10.24 -11.11
CA LEU A 125 5.40 11.67 -10.91
C LEU A 125 6.80 12.14 -11.32
N GLU A 126 6.89 12.93 -12.38
CA GLU A 126 8.14 13.63 -12.67
C GLU A 126 8.52 14.46 -11.45
N THR A 127 9.67 14.16 -10.85
CA THR A 127 10.16 14.96 -9.73
C THR A 127 11.61 15.33 -9.98
N ASN A 128 11.84 16.63 -9.99
CA ASN A 128 13.15 17.24 -9.99
C ASN A 128 13.98 16.68 -8.82
N SER A 129 15.12 16.11 -9.16
CA SER A 129 16.32 15.94 -8.32
C SER A 129 16.29 15.04 -7.08
N ASN A 130 15.16 14.59 -6.53
CA ASN A 130 15.18 13.76 -5.30
C ASN A 130 14.15 12.61 -5.31
N GLY A 131 14.44 11.56 -6.08
CA GLY A 131 13.73 10.28 -6.02
C GLY A 131 12.48 10.20 -6.88
N THR A 132 12.30 9.06 -7.56
CA THR A 132 11.08 8.76 -8.32
C THR A 132 9.93 8.53 -7.36
N GLN A 133 8.97 9.46 -7.31
CA GLN A 133 7.72 9.28 -6.58
C GLN A 133 6.70 8.67 -7.54
N TYR A 134 6.05 7.57 -7.14
CA TYR A 134 4.93 7.00 -7.90
C TYR A 134 3.62 7.51 -7.33
N ASP A 135 2.74 7.99 -8.20
CA ASP A 135 1.35 8.19 -7.83
C ASP A 135 0.74 6.81 -7.57
N THR A 136 0.25 6.63 -6.35
CA THR A 136 -0.39 5.38 -5.89
C THR A 136 -1.86 5.57 -5.61
N SER A 137 -2.41 6.73 -6.03
CA SER A 137 -3.82 7.07 -5.88
C SER A 137 -4.71 6.16 -6.72
N CYS A 138 -5.92 5.92 -6.21
CA CYS A 138 -6.95 5.19 -6.92
C CYS A 138 -7.44 6.06 -8.08
N SER A 139 -7.32 5.58 -9.32
CA SER A 139 -7.98 6.20 -10.45
C SER A 139 -9.45 5.82 -10.48
N LEU A 140 -10.29 6.85 -10.50
CA LEU A 140 -11.74 6.71 -10.38
C LEU A 140 -12.41 6.37 -11.72
N GLY A 141 -11.63 6.25 -12.80
CA GLY A 141 -12.14 6.10 -14.16
C GLY A 141 -12.94 4.81 -14.35
N LEU A 142 -12.40 3.68 -13.88
CA LEU A 142 -13.07 2.38 -14.00
C LEU A 142 -14.37 2.36 -13.20
N LEU A 143 -14.34 2.77 -11.93
CA LEU A 143 -15.51 2.77 -11.05
C LEU A 143 -16.62 3.70 -11.56
N ARG A 144 -16.25 4.88 -12.07
CA ARG A 144 -17.21 5.81 -12.69
C ARG A 144 -17.82 5.24 -13.97
N ASN A 145 -17.04 4.49 -14.76
CA ASN A 145 -17.55 3.81 -15.94
C ASN A 145 -18.53 2.69 -15.56
N LEU A 146 -18.21 1.89 -14.53
CA LEU A 146 -19.13 0.88 -14.00
C LEU A 146 -20.43 1.52 -13.52
N GLU A 147 -20.35 2.56 -12.69
CA GLU A 147 -21.53 3.30 -12.20
C GLU A 147 -22.40 3.80 -13.36
N GLY A 148 -21.79 4.39 -14.38
CA GLY A 148 -22.51 4.83 -15.58
C GLY A 148 -23.17 3.68 -16.35
N ASN A 149 -22.54 2.50 -16.39
CA ASN A 149 -23.11 1.33 -17.09
C ASN A 149 -24.25 0.69 -16.30
N PHE A 150 -24.15 0.61 -14.96
CA PHE A 150 -25.26 0.15 -14.11
C PHE A 150 -26.45 1.12 -14.15
N LEU A 151 -26.20 2.43 -14.17
CA LEU A 151 -27.26 3.43 -14.32
C LEU A 151 -27.97 3.30 -15.68
N LYS A 152 -27.21 3.10 -16.77
CA LYS A 152 -27.79 2.82 -18.09
C LYS A 152 -28.63 1.55 -18.08
N LEU A 153 -28.12 0.49 -17.47
CA LEU A 153 -28.82 -0.79 -17.36
C LEU A 153 -30.16 -0.63 -16.63
N SER A 154 -30.19 0.07 -15.49
CA SER A 154 -31.42 0.38 -14.75
C SER A 154 -32.42 1.15 -15.62
N ASN A 155 -31.97 2.21 -16.27
CA ASN A 155 -32.82 3.01 -17.16
C ASN A 155 -33.38 2.18 -18.34
N THR A 156 -32.60 1.24 -18.88
CA THR A 156 -33.06 0.34 -19.95
C THR A 156 -34.11 -0.64 -19.45
N ILE A 157 -33.98 -1.15 -18.22
CA ILE A 157 -34.98 -2.03 -17.60
C ILE A 157 -36.29 -1.28 -17.39
N ASP A 158 -36.24 -0.04 -16.90
CA ASP A 158 -37.45 0.77 -16.70
C ASP A 158 -38.14 1.06 -18.04
N GLN A 159 -37.37 1.40 -19.09
CA GLN A 159 -37.91 1.61 -20.43
C GLN A 159 -38.49 0.34 -21.06
N LEU A 160 -37.95 -0.83 -20.74
CA LEU A 160 -38.48 -2.12 -21.22
C LEU A 160 -39.89 -2.40 -20.73
N LYS A 161 -40.25 -1.92 -19.53
CA LYS A 161 -41.59 -2.09 -18.96
C LYS A 161 -42.66 -1.32 -19.75
N GLU A 162 -42.34 -0.12 -20.22
CA GLU A 162 -43.32 0.81 -20.79
C GLU A 162 -43.29 0.92 -22.33
N SER A 163 -42.21 0.47 -22.98
CA SER A 163 -41.97 0.77 -24.40
C SER A 163 -42.62 -0.22 -25.38
N LYS A 164 -43.07 0.33 -26.52
CA LYS A 164 -43.50 -0.45 -27.69
C LYS A 164 -42.32 -1.03 -28.50
N ASN A 165 -41.12 -0.47 -28.39
CA ASN A 165 -39.93 -0.93 -29.12
C ASN A 165 -39.08 -1.87 -28.26
N LYS A 166 -39.65 -3.04 -27.93
CA LYS A 166 -39.03 -4.02 -27.05
C LYS A 166 -37.73 -4.60 -27.62
N VAL A 167 -37.69 -4.88 -28.93
CA VAL A 167 -36.52 -5.51 -29.59
C VAL A 167 -35.25 -4.67 -29.43
N ARG A 168 -35.32 -3.35 -29.68
CA ARG A 168 -34.14 -2.49 -29.55
C ARG A 168 -33.65 -2.43 -28.11
N LEU A 169 -34.56 -2.28 -27.16
CA LEU A 169 -34.23 -2.16 -25.74
C LEU A 169 -33.68 -3.46 -25.15
N THR A 170 -34.17 -4.62 -25.60
CA THR A 170 -33.61 -5.92 -25.23
C THR A 170 -32.16 -6.06 -25.70
N ASN A 171 -31.85 -5.61 -26.91
CA ASN A 171 -30.46 -5.60 -27.39
C ASN A 171 -29.58 -4.61 -26.60
N ASP A 172 -30.12 -3.43 -26.26
CA ASP A 172 -29.41 -2.44 -25.43
C ASP A 172 -29.17 -2.98 -24.00
N PHE A 173 -30.11 -3.76 -23.45
CA PHE A 173 -29.97 -4.44 -22.16
C PHE A 173 -28.81 -5.43 -22.15
N PHE A 174 -28.74 -6.37 -23.11
CA PHE A 174 -27.63 -7.32 -23.20
C PHE A 174 -26.30 -6.64 -23.51
N LYS A 175 -26.32 -5.56 -24.29
CA LYS A 175 -25.13 -4.74 -24.53
C LYS A 175 -24.62 -4.11 -23.23
N CYS A 176 -25.49 -3.57 -22.38
CA CYS A 176 -25.09 -2.99 -21.10
C CYS A 176 -24.46 -4.05 -20.17
N ILE A 177 -25.03 -5.26 -20.10
CA ILE A 177 -24.44 -6.35 -19.31
C ILE A 177 -23.06 -6.73 -19.87
N SER A 178 -22.94 -6.86 -21.20
CA SER A 178 -21.64 -7.15 -21.85
C SER A 178 -20.61 -6.05 -21.57
N ASP A 179 -21.01 -4.78 -21.58
CA ASP A 179 -20.13 -3.65 -21.29
C ASP A 179 -19.68 -3.65 -19.81
N ILE A 180 -20.54 -4.05 -18.87
CA ILE A 180 -20.20 -4.24 -17.46
C ILE A 180 -19.18 -5.38 -17.31
N GLN A 181 -19.45 -6.55 -17.90
CA GLN A 181 -18.53 -7.69 -17.86
C GLN A 181 -17.15 -7.35 -18.43
N LYS A 182 -17.10 -6.64 -19.57
CA LYS A 182 -15.85 -6.14 -20.15
C LYS A 182 -15.14 -5.17 -19.23
N THR A 183 -15.85 -4.25 -18.60
CA THR A 183 -15.24 -3.30 -17.66
C THR A 183 -14.67 -4.00 -16.43
N LEU A 184 -15.30 -5.10 -15.99
CA LEU A 184 -14.83 -5.94 -14.90
C LEU A 184 -13.77 -6.99 -15.32
N ASN A 185 -13.42 -7.08 -16.61
CA ASN A 185 -12.61 -8.17 -17.17
C ASN A 185 -13.11 -9.55 -16.74
N LEU A 186 -14.43 -9.73 -16.74
CA LEU A 186 -15.13 -10.89 -16.19
C LEU A 186 -15.72 -11.76 -17.30
N ARG A 187 -15.66 -13.08 -17.12
CA ARG A 187 -16.35 -14.07 -17.95
C ARG A 187 -17.08 -15.09 -17.08
N PHE A 188 -18.22 -15.56 -17.56
CA PHE A 188 -18.88 -16.73 -16.99
C PHE A 188 -18.27 -17.99 -17.63
N GLU A 189 -17.63 -18.82 -16.81
CA GLU A 189 -17.06 -20.12 -17.18
C GLU A 189 -18.05 -21.25 -16.85
N ALA A 190 -19.29 -21.10 -17.29
CA ALA A 190 -20.26 -22.18 -17.27
C ALA A 190 -20.14 -23.04 -18.54
N GLU A 191 -20.38 -24.35 -18.42
CA GLU A 191 -20.69 -25.15 -19.60
C GLU A 191 -21.93 -24.56 -20.30
N PRO A 192 -21.94 -24.50 -21.65
CA PRO A 192 -23.09 -23.97 -22.37
C PRO A 192 -24.38 -24.64 -21.93
N SER A 193 -25.30 -23.83 -21.39
CA SER A 193 -26.58 -24.29 -20.88
C SER A 193 -27.72 -23.74 -21.73
N TYR A 194 -28.87 -24.41 -21.67
CA TYR A 194 -30.09 -23.88 -22.27
C TYR A 194 -30.43 -22.52 -21.66
N GLY A 195 -30.79 -21.57 -22.53
CA GLY A 195 -31.10 -20.20 -22.12
C GLY A 195 -29.88 -19.27 -22.05
N ASP A 196 -28.67 -19.74 -22.33
CA ASP A 196 -27.51 -18.85 -22.42
C ASP A 196 -27.62 -17.89 -23.60
N ILE A 197 -27.51 -16.59 -23.31
CA ILE A 197 -27.41 -15.55 -24.34
C ILE A 197 -25.94 -15.23 -24.56
N GLN A 198 -25.51 -15.47 -25.80
CA GLN A 198 -24.21 -15.03 -26.27
C GLN A 198 -24.32 -13.69 -26.97
N TYR A 199 -23.41 -12.78 -26.65
CA TYR A 199 -23.27 -11.51 -27.35
C TYR A 199 -21.81 -11.33 -27.77
N ARG A 200 -21.56 -11.23 -29.07
CA ARG A 200 -20.24 -10.96 -29.66
C ARG A 200 -19.12 -11.79 -29.02
N ASP A 201 -19.32 -13.11 -28.95
CA ASP A 201 -18.35 -14.13 -28.52
C ASP A 201 -18.19 -14.36 -27.00
N SER A 202 -19.07 -13.78 -26.18
CA SER A 202 -19.11 -14.05 -24.72
C SER A 202 -20.53 -14.36 -24.26
N THR A 203 -20.67 -15.35 -23.35
CA THR A 203 -21.91 -15.59 -22.62
C THR A 203 -22.18 -14.42 -21.69
N VAL A 204 -23.28 -13.72 -21.93
CA VAL A 204 -23.66 -12.51 -21.21
C VAL A 204 -24.47 -12.86 -19.98
N VAL A 205 -25.46 -13.74 -20.12
CA VAL A 205 -26.38 -14.09 -19.04
C VAL A 205 -27.18 -15.33 -19.43
N ASN A 206 -27.63 -16.13 -18.46
CA ASN A 206 -28.64 -17.15 -18.71
C ASN A 206 -30.05 -16.56 -18.51
N ILE A 207 -30.94 -16.72 -19.49
CA ILE A 207 -32.31 -16.15 -19.48
C ILE A 207 -33.14 -16.64 -18.29
N PHE A 208 -32.92 -17.89 -17.85
CA PHE A 208 -33.63 -18.48 -16.73
C PHE A 208 -33.12 -17.98 -15.37
N ASP A 209 -31.92 -17.40 -15.34
CA ASP A 209 -31.24 -16.98 -14.13
C ASP A 209 -30.79 -15.50 -14.17
N ILE A 210 -31.41 -14.66 -15.02
CA ILE A 210 -30.96 -13.26 -15.25
C ILE A 210 -30.82 -12.50 -13.93
N GLN A 211 -31.82 -12.60 -13.05
CA GLN A 211 -31.83 -11.89 -11.77
C GLN A 211 -30.61 -12.26 -10.91
N ARG A 212 -30.27 -13.56 -10.90
CA ARG A 212 -29.14 -14.10 -10.15
C ARG A 212 -27.83 -13.57 -10.70
N ASP A 213 -27.66 -13.57 -12.02
CA ASP A 213 -26.45 -13.13 -12.69
C ASP A 213 -26.26 -11.59 -12.58
N LEU A 214 -27.34 -10.81 -12.64
CA LEU A 214 -27.33 -9.36 -12.40
C LEU A 214 -26.93 -9.02 -10.96
N ASN A 215 -27.55 -9.66 -9.97
CA ASN A 215 -27.23 -9.46 -8.56
C ASN A 215 -25.76 -9.78 -8.26
N ARG A 216 -25.17 -10.74 -8.97
CA ARG A 216 -23.73 -11.03 -8.86
C ARG A 216 -22.86 -9.92 -9.40
N LEU A 217 -23.17 -9.41 -10.58
CA LEU A 217 -22.43 -8.29 -11.16
C LEU A 217 -22.45 -7.08 -10.22
N VAL A 218 -23.62 -6.80 -9.60
CA VAL A 218 -23.76 -5.77 -8.57
C VAL A 218 -22.90 -6.09 -7.34
N ASN A 219 -22.94 -7.32 -6.83
CA ASN A 219 -22.17 -7.73 -5.65
C ASN A 219 -20.65 -7.60 -5.87
N ILE A 220 -20.15 -8.10 -7.00
CA ILE A 220 -18.74 -7.99 -7.41
C ILE A 220 -18.32 -6.53 -7.49
N ALA A 221 -19.13 -5.70 -8.16
CA ALA A 221 -18.83 -4.28 -8.29
C ALA A 221 -18.85 -3.55 -6.92
N ASN A 222 -19.76 -3.93 -6.01
CA ASN A 222 -19.80 -3.41 -4.65
C ASN A 222 -18.59 -3.85 -3.80
N HIS A 223 -18.11 -5.08 -3.94
CA HIS A 223 -16.87 -5.53 -3.28
C HIS A 223 -15.65 -4.77 -3.78
N LEU A 224 -15.55 -4.54 -5.09
CA LEU A 224 -14.50 -3.69 -5.67
C LEU A 224 -14.60 -2.26 -5.16
N ASN A 225 -15.80 -1.70 -5.05
CA ASN A 225 -15.98 -0.32 -4.58
C ASN A 225 -15.58 -0.16 -3.10
N ARG A 226 -15.94 -1.14 -2.26
CA ARG A 226 -15.52 -1.21 -0.85
C ARG A 226 -14.00 -1.33 -0.71
N PHE A 227 -13.35 -2.15 -1.54
CA PHE A 227 -11.89 -2.27 -1.56
C PHE A 227 -11.19 -0.94 -1.88
N THR A 228 -11.85 -0.08 -2.66
CA THR A 228 -11.34 1.26 -3.01
C THR A 228 -11.75 2.37 -2.03
N ASP A 229 -12.24 2.02 -0.83
CA ASP A 229 -12.71 2.93 0.22
C ASP A 229 -13.80 3.92 -0.21
N ARG A 230 -14.66 3.51 -1.17
CA ARG A 230 -15.82 4.30 -1.59
C ARG A 230 -17.09 3.90 -0.86
N THR A 231 -17.89 4.90 -0.50
CA THR A 231 -19.21 4.75 0.15
C THR A 231 -20.37 4.58 -0.83
N PHE A 232 -20.12 4.63 -2.14
CA PHE A 232 -21.19 4.43 -3.12
C PHE A 232 -21.59 2.95 -3.15
N VAL A 233 -22.88 2.67 -3.16
CA VAL A 233 -23.40 1.30 -3.26
C VAL A 233 -24.19 1.25 -4.56
N MET A 234 -23.79 0.39 -5.48
CA MET A 234 -24.59 0.10 -6.65
C MET A 234 -25.87 -0.56 -6.17
N SER A 235 -27.01 0.03 -6.56
CA SER A 235 -28.34 -0.43 -6.20
C SER A 235 -28.62 -1.80 -6.80
N ASP A 236 -29.23 -2.66 -6.00
CA ASP A 236 -29.73 -3.95 -6.46
C ASP A 236 -30.70 -3.75 -7.63
N ILE A 237 -30.51 -4.55 -8.67
CA ILE A 237 -31.36 -4.50 -9.87
C ILE A 237 -32.43 -5.55 -9.69
N PHE A 238 -33.68 -5.14 -9.52
CA PHE A 238 -34.82 -6.06 -9.39
C PHE A 238 -35.58 -6.15 -10.71
N LEU A 239 -35.59 -7.34 -11.29
CA LEU A 239 -36.56 -7.74 -12.31
C LEU A 239 -37.80 -8.26 -11.58
N GLU A 240 -38.91 -7.53 -11.68
CA GLU A 240 -40.21 -8.07 -11.26
C GLU A 240 -40.54 -9.29 -12.14
N PRO A 241 -41.07 -10.39 -11.57
CA PRO A 241 -41.56 -11.49 -12.37
C PRO A 241 -42.61 -10.93 -13.34
N LEU A 242 -42.41 -11.18 -14.63
CA LEU A 242 -43.43 -10.91 -15.63
C LEU A 242 -44.69 -11.65 -15.18
N ALA A 243 -45.75 -10.90 -14.85
CA ALA A 243 -47.05 -11.50 -14.62
C ALA A 243 -47.41 -12.30 -15.88
N GLU A 244 -47.76 -13.56 -15.69
CA GLU A 244 -48.29 -14.42 -16.75
C GLU A 244 -49.60 -13.79 -17.24
N ASP A 245 -49.55 -13.15 -18.41
CA ASP A 245 -50.72 -12.86 -19.26
C ASP A 245 -50.77 -13.86 -20.42
#